data_AF-A0A017SZR2-F1
#
_entry.id   AF-A0A017SZR2-F1
#
_cell.length_a   1.000
_cell.length_b   1.000
_cell.length_c   1.000
_cell.angle_alpha   90.00
_cell.angle_beta   90.00
_cell.angle_gamma   90.00
#
_symmetry.space_group_name_H-M   'P 1'
#
loop_
_entity.id
_entity.type
_entity.pdbx_description
1 polymer ?
#
loop_
_entity_poly.entity_id
_entity_poly.type
_entity_poly.pdbx_seq_one_letter_code
_entity_poly.pdbx_strand_id
1 'polypeptide(L)' 'MHAVNPLTWATDVLTKLQDGWPRARLDELLPDAWARVQPTAP' A
#
# COMPACT_ATOMS: atom_id res chain seq x y z
N MET A 1 -1.74 17.23 4.09
CA MET A 1 -2.29 16.11 4.90
C MET A 1 -2.73 15.05 3.90
N HIS A 2 -1.87 14.06 3.67
CA HIS A 2 -1.96 13.16 2.53
C HIS A 2 -3.21 12.27 2.66
N ALA A 3 -4.14 12.42 1.71
CA ALA A 3 -5.44 11.79 1.66
C ALA A 3 -5.35 10.32 1.22
N VAL A 4 -4.51 9.54 1.90
CA VAL A 4 -4.51 8.08 1.73
C VAL A 4 -5.71 7.54 2.49
N ASN A 5 -6.64 6.91 1.79
CA ASN A 5 -7.75 6.23 2.44
C ASN A 5 -7.17 5.07 3.28
N PRO A 6 -7.23 5.12 4.62
CA PRO A 6 -6.56 4.15 5.47
C PRO A 6 -7.15 2.75 5.31
N LEU A 7 -8.45 2.65 4.96
CA LEU A 7 -9.10 1.37 4.74
C LEU A 7 -8.58 0.73 3.45
N THR A 8 -8.55 1.47 2.34
CA THR A 8 -8.05 0.96 1.05
C THR A 8 -6.58 0.56 1.13
N TRP A 9 -5.77 1.38 1.78
CA TRP A 9 -4.35 1.08 2.01
C TRP A 9 -4.18 -0.18 2.85
N ALA A 10 -4.85 -0.26 4.00
CA ALA A 10 -4.71 -1.41 4.90
C ALA A 10 -5.18 -2.71 4.23
N THR A 11 -6.28 -2.70 3.49
CA THR A 11 -6.77 -3.87 2.77
C THR A 11 -5.75 -4.36 1.74
N ASP A 12 -5.22 -3.47 0.90
CA ASP A 12 -4.24 -3.86 -0.14
C ASP A 12 -2.92 -4.34 0.45
N VAL A 13 -2.42 -3.65 1.49
CA VAL A 13 -1.20 -4.04 2.20
C VAL A 13 -1.37 -5.39 2.88
N LEU A 14 -2.48 -5.63 3.57
CA LEU A 14 -2.74 -6.90 4.24
C LEU A 14 -2.86 -8.05 3.23
N THR A 15 -3.55 -7.85 2.10
CA THR A 15 -3.62 -8.85 1.03
C THR A 15 -2.23 -9.19 0.49
N LYS A 16 -1.40 -8.19 0.19
CA LYS A 16 -0.01 -8.43 -0.26
C LYS A 16 0.80 -9.21 0.77
N LEU A 17 0.70 -8.84 2.04
CA LEU A 17 1.40 -9.54 3.12
C LEU A 17 0.95 -11.00 3.25
N GLN A 18 -0.36 -11.26 3.09
CA GLN A 18 -0.91 -12.63 3.09
C GLN A 18 -0.44 -13.45 1.89
N ASP A 19 -0.30 -12.81 0.72
CA ASP A 19 0.22 -13.44 -0.51
C ASP A 19 1.74 -13.68 -0.49
N GLY A 20 2.41 -13.38 0.63
CA GLY A 20 3.84 -13.65 0.80
C GLY A 20 4.73 -12.53 0.26
N TRP A 21 4.28 -11.27 0.33
CA TRP A 21 5.09 -10.12 -0.10
C TRP A 21 6.51 -10.17 0.47
N PRO A 22 7.54 -9.96 -0.36
CA PRO A 22 8.92 -10.04 0.09
C PRO A 22 9.24 -8.95 1.11
N ARG A 23 9.82 -9.35 2.25
CA ARG A 23 10.17 -8.45 3.35
C ARG A 23 11.11 -7.31 2.94
N ALA A 24 11.94 -7.53 1.93
CA ALA A 24 12.86 -6.53 1.37
C ALA A 24 12.13 -5.36 0.66
N ARG A 25 10.83 -5.49 0.40
CA ARG A 25 10.00 -4.49 -0.29
C ARG A 25 8.88 -3.95 0.60
N LEU A 26 9.03 -4.06 1.93
CA LEU A 26 8.06 -3.51 2.89
C LEU A 26 7.99 -1.98 2.81
N ASP A 27 9.09 -1.32 2.47
CA ASP A 27 9.14 0.14 2.31
C ASP A 27 8.19 0.65 1.22
N GLU A 28 7.88 -0.19 0.22
CA GLU A 28 6.91 0.12 -0.84
C GLU A 28 5.46 0.10 -0.35
N LEU A 29 5.20 -0.57 0.78
CA LEU A 29 3.87 -0.67 1.40
C LEU A 29 3.61 0.48 2.38
N LEU A 30 4.61 1.31 2.68
CA LEU A 30 4.40 2.51 3.48
C LEU A 30 3.35 3.42 2.81
N PRO A 31 2.48 4.10 3.58
CA PRO A 31 1.37 4.87 3.03
C PRO A 31 1.78 5.85 1.92
N ASP A 32 2.90 6.55 2.11
CA ASP A 32 3.45 7.50 1.14
C ASP A 32 4.02 6.84 -0.13
N ALA A 33 4.59 5.65 -0.02
CA ALA A 33 5.13 4.90 -1.16
C ALA A 33 4.00 4.22 -1.94
N TRP A 34 3.10 3.56 -1.22
CA TRP A 34 1.91 2.92 -1.76
C TRP A 34 1.05 3.91 -2.56
N ALA A 35 0.82 5.11 -2.04
CA ALA A 35 0.03 6.15 -2.71
C ALA A 35 0.66 6.70 -3.99
N ARG A 36 1.99 6.57 -4.14
CA ARG A 36 2.72 6.96 -5.36
C ARG A 36 2.67 5.89 -6.45
N VAL A 37 2.47 4.63 -6.06
CA VAL A 37 2.46 3.47 -6.97
C VAL A 37 1.04 3.08 -7.36
N GLN A 38 0.04 3.37 -6.53
CA GLN A 38 -1.36 3.28 -6.89
C GLN A 38 -1.61 4.18 -8.10
N PRO A 39 -2.00 3.65 -9.27
CA PRO A 39 -2.57 4.49 -10.31
C PRO A 39 -3.77 5.16 -9.64
N THR A 40 -3.84 6.49 -9.67
CA THR A 40 -5.03 7.23 -9.27
C THR A 40 -6.22 6.58 -9.97
N ALA A 41 -6.96 5.75 -9.24
CA ALA A 41 -8.20 5.21 -9.75
C ALA A 41 -9.13 6.43 -9.94
N PRO A 42 -9.70 6.62 -11.15
CA PRO A 42 -10.58 7.75 -11.43
C PRO A 42 -11.82 7.76 -10.53
#